data_AF-A0A0G0T7L4-F1
#
_entry.id   AF-A0A0G0T7L4-F1
#
_cell.length_a   1.000
_cell.length_b   1.000
_cell.length_c   1.000
_cell.angle_alpha   90.00
_cell.angle_beta   90.00
_cell.angle_gamma   90.00
#
_symmetry.space_group_name_H-M   'P 1'
#
loop_
_entity.id
_entity.type
_entity.pdbx_description
1 polymer ?
#
loop_
_entity_poly.entity_id
_entity_poly.type
_entity_poly.pdbx_seq_one_letter_code
_entity_poly.pdbx_strand_id
1 'polypeptide(L)' 'MRYKFTEVFQKNPNGSISPKIPVQIGGVTMSPGVAFTSGVSFSGVDIAQYQDKDIDGDIVNGILIIKGFYN' A
#
# COMPACT_ATOMS: atom_id res chain seq x y z
N MET A 1 -9.51 -8.10 6.16
CA MET A 1 -8.94 -9.31 5.48
C MET A 1 -7.43 -9.15 5.37
N ARG A 2 -6.68 -10.26 5.27
CA ARG A 2 -5.21 -10.22 5.16
C ARG A 2 -4.75 -10.39 3.71
N TYR A 3 -3.80 -9.55 3.30
CA TYR A 3 -3.15 -9.57 1.99
C TYR A 3 -1.63 -9.52 2.18
N LYS A 4 -0.88 -10.24 1.36
CA LYS A 4 0.57 -10.07 1.28
C LYS A 4 0.87 -8.70 0.69
N PHE A 5 1.94 -8.04 1.15
CA PHE A 5 2.37 -6.76 0.58
C PHE A 5 2.51 -6.83 -0.95
N THR A 6 3.06 -7.93 -1.46
CA THR A 6 3.30 -8.18 -2.88
C THR A 6 2.04 -8.44 -3.69
N GLU A 7 0.89 -8.72 -3.06
CA GLU A 7 -0.41 -8.79 -3.74
C GLU A 7 -0.98 -7.40 -4.03
N VAL A 8 -0.71 -6.45 -3.13
CA VAL A 8 -1.25 -5.09 -3.19
C VAL A 8 -0.30 -4.12 -3.88
N PHE A 9 1.01 -4.31 -3.71
CA PHE A 9 2.06 -3.43 -4.20
C PHE A 9 3.08 -4.19 -5.04
N GLN A 10 3.77 -3.45 -5.92
CA GLN A 10 4.94 -3.93 -6.65
C GLN A 10 6.13 -3.01 -6.41
N LYS A 11 7.33 -3.59 -6.46
CA LYS A 11 8.57 -2.84 -6.55
C LYS A 11 8.97 -2.67 -8.01
N ASN A 12 9.12 -1.44 -8.44
CA ASN A 12 9.51 -1.07 -9.80
C ASN A 12 11.04 -1.21 -9.98
N PRO A 13 11.55 -1.30 -11.23
CA PRO A 13 12.99 -1.48 -11.49
C PRO A 13 13.88 -0.38 -10.90
N ASN A 14 13.37 0.85 -10.79
CA ASN A 14 14.07 1.99 -10.20
C ASN A 14 14.03 2.02 -8.67
N GLY A 15 13.49 0.98 -8.02
CA GLY A 15 13.40 0.86 -6.56
C GLY A 15 12.18 1.55 -5.93
N SER A 16 11.36 2.28 -6.70
CA SER A 16 10.07 2.80 -6.23
C SER A 16 9.05 1.69 -6.02
N ILE A 17 7.99 1.99 -5.29
CA ILE A 17 6.86 1.10 -5.01
C ILE A 17 5.62 1.72 -5.64
N SER A 18 4.76 0.86 -6.20
CA SER A 18 3.46 1.28 -6.73
C SER A 18 2.36 0.31 -6.32
N PRO A 19 1.13 0.79 -6.07
CA PRO A 19 0.00 -0.10 -5.84
C PRO A 19 -0.43 -0.74 -7.16
N LYS A 20 -0.83 -2.02 -7.09
CA LYS A 20 -1.39 -2.79 -8.21
C LYS A 20 -2.91 -2.60 -8.33
N ILE A 21 -3.56 -2.27 -7.23
CA ILE A 21 -4.99 -2.01 -7.11
C ILE A 21 -5.21 -0.64 -6.44
N PRO A 22 -6.40 -0.01 -6.57
CA PRO A 22 -6.68 1.20 -5.81
C PRO A 22 -6.59 0.92 -4.30
N VAL A 23 -5.84 1.74 -3.57
CA VAL A 23 -5.67 1.61 -2.12
C VAL A 23 -5.99 2.93 -1.43
N GLN A 24 -6.43 2.86 -0.18
CA GLN A 24 -6.63 4.01 0.68
C GLN A 24 -6.01 3.77 2.05
N ILE A 25 -5.26 4.76 2.56
CA ILE A 25 -4.68 4.72 3.90
C ILE A 25 -4.82 6.09 4.57
N GLY A 26 -5.36 6.13 5.79
CA GLY A 26 -5.58 7.38 6.52
C GLY A 26 -6.35 8.45 5.73
N GLY A 27 -7.31 8.02 4.89
CA GLY A 27 -8.10 8.91 4.03
C GLY A 27 -7.42 9.35 2.73
N VAL A 28 -6.16 8.97 2.49
CA VAL A 28 -5.47 9.25 1.22
C VAL A 28 -5.63 8.07 0.28
N THR A 29 -6.22 8.31 -0.90
CA THR A 29 -6.40 7.31 -1.95
C THR A 29 -5.25 7.37 -2.95
N MET A 30 -4.72 6.20 -3.32
CA MET A 30 -3.72 6.03 -4.37
C MET A 30 -4.29 5.14 -5.48
N SER A 31 -4.22 5.63 -6.71
CA SER A 31 -4.56 4.86 -7.90
C SER A 31 -3.43 3.88 -8.27
N PRO A 32 -3.74 2.76 -8.95
CA PRO A 32 -2.74 1.85 -9.48
C PRO A 32 -1.64 2.59 -10.27
N GLY A 33 -0.38 2.20 -10.06
CA GLY A 33 0.76 2.76 -10.77
C GLY A 33 1.34 4.07 -10.21
N VAL A 34 0.70 4.72 -9.23
CA VAL A 34 1.33 5.86 -8.53
C VAL A 34 2.60 5.37 -7.85
N ALA A 35 3.75 5.92 -8.23
CA ALA A 35 5.06 5.52 -7.71
C ALA A 35 5.48 6.40 -6.54
N PHE A 36 5.99 5.77 -5.49
CA PHE A 36 6.56 6.43 -4.32
C PHE A 36 7.81 5.67 -3.83
N THR A 37 8.64 6.33 -3.04
CA THR A 37 9.85 5.74 -2.46
C THR A 37 9.77 5.73 -0.94
N SER A 38 10.71 5.03 -0.31
CA SER A 38 10.92 5.13 1.15
C SER A 38 11.06 6.59 1.59
N GLY A 39 10.52 6.92 2.76
CA GLY A 39 10.45 8.28 3.30
C GLY A 39 9.23 9.09 2.85
N VAL A 40 8.47 8.64 1.84
CA VAL A 40 7.20 9.28 1.48
C VAL A 40 6.10 8.83 2.44
N SER A 41 5.43 9.79 3.07
CA SER A 41 4.41 9.54 4.07
C SER A 41 3.00 9.83 3.53
N PHE A 42 2.09 8.87 3.70
CA PHE A 42 0.66 9.02 3.42
C PHE A 42 -0.11 9.00 4.74
N SER A 43 -0.65 10.15 5.14
CA SER A 43 -1.31 10.30 6.45
C SER A 43 -0.44 9.83 7.63
N GLY A 44 0.86 10.13 7.59
CA GLY A 44 1.82 9.74 8.64
C GLY A 44 2.40 8.34 8.50
N VAL A 45 2.00 7.58 7.46
CA VAL A 45 2.47 6.20 7.24
C VAL A 45 3.42 6.12 6.05
N ASP A 46 4.65 5.65 6.30
CA ASP A 46 5.60 5.27 5.25
C ASP A 46 5.40 3.79 4.88
N ILE A 47 4.63 3.55 3.83
CA ILE A 47 4.25 2.20 3.38
C ILE A 47 5.48 1.36 3.00
N ALA A 48 6.56 1.99 2.54
CA ALA A 48 7.76 1.28 2.09
C ALA A 48 8.47 0.53 3.23
N GLN A 49 8.24 0.91 4.49
CA GLN A 49 8.81 0.23 5.66
C GLN A 49 8.15 -1.11 5.97
N TYR A 50 7.00 -1.40 5.33
CA TYR A 50 6.20 -2.60 5.60
C TYR A 50 6.22 -3.62 4.46
N GLN A 51 7.25 -3.57 3.59
CA GLN A 51 7.38 -4.47 2.43
C GLN A 51 7.35 -5.97 2.78
N ASP A 52 7.77 -6.33 4.00
CA ASP A 52 7.80 -7.70 4.51
C ASP A 52 6.61 -8.04 5.43
N LYS A 53 5.56 -7.21 5.42
CA LYS A 53 4.40 -7.35 6.30
C LYS A 53 3.13 -7.72 5.53
N ASP A 54 2.20 -8.34 6.24
CA ASP A 54 0.84 -8.52 5.77
C ASP A 54 0.03 -7.24 6.00
N ILE A 55 -0.80 -6.90 5.03
CA ILE A 55 -1.72 -5.78 5.05
C ILE A 55 -3.06 -6.28 5.56
N ASP A 56 -3.57 -5.66 6.61
CA ASP A 56 -4.98 -5.78 6.97
C ASP A 56 -5.79 -4.66 6.32
N GLY A 57 -6.87 -5.03 5.65
CA GLY A 57 -7.77 -4.07 5.03
C GLY A 57 -9.03 -4.71 4.50
N ASP A 58 -9.98 -3.87 4.10
CA ASP A 58 -11.24 -4.31 3.48
C ASP A 58 -11.40 -3.65 2.12
N ILE A 59 -11.94 -4.41 1.16
CA ILE A 59 -12.28 -3.88 -0.15
C ILE A 59 -13.67 -3.26 -0.06
N VAL A 60 -13.76 -1.95 -0.33
CA VAL A 60 -15.01 -1.20 -0.40
C VAL A 60 -15.06 -0.50 -1.75
N ASN A 61 -16.08 -0.79 -2.56
CA ASN A 61 -16.24 -0.23 -3.90
C ASN A 61 -14.99 -0.37 -4.80
N GLY A 62 -14.28 -1.50 -4.67
CA GLY A 62 -13.06 -1.77 -5.46
C GLY A 62 -11.79 -1.08 -4.95
N ILE A 63 -11.84 -0.37 -3.82
CA ILE A 63 -10.67 0.24 -3.17
C ILE A 63 -10.33 -0.58 -1.93
N LEU A 64 -9.07 -1.00 -1.80
CA LEU A 64 -8.58 -1.62 -0.57
C LEU A 64 -8.29 -0.53 0.48
N ILE A 65 -9.12 -0.48 1.51
CA ILE A 65 -8.92 0.40 2.67
C ILE A 65 -7.97 -0.29 3.64
N ILE A 66 -6.73 0.19 3.68
CA ILE A 66 -5.68 -0.31 4.57
C ILE A 66 -5.93 0.18 6.00
N LYS A 67 -5.99 -0.75 6.94
CA LYS A 67 -6.20 -0.50 8.37
C LYS A 67 -4.95 -0.72 9.21
N GLY A 68 -4.03 -1.56 8.75
CA GLY A 68 -2.77 -1.81 9.46
C GLY A 68 -1.85 -2.80 8.76
N PHE A 69 -0.64 -2.94 9.33
CA PHE A 69 0.40 -3.86 8.87
C PHE A 69 0.79 -4.79 10.01
N TYR A 70 0.98 -6.07 9.72
CA TYR A 70 1.28 -7.09 10.72
C TYR A 70 2.26 -8.14 10.18
N ASN A 71 2.80 -8.97 11.07
CA ASN A 71 3.64 -10.11 10.69
C ASN A 71 2.81 -11.27 10.13
#